data_AF-A0A6I4W6I7-F1
#
_entry.id   AF-A0A6I4W6I7-F1
#
_cell.length_a   1.000
_cell.length_b   1.000
_cell.length_c   1.000
_cell.angle_alpha   90.00
_cell.angle_beta   90.00
_cell.angle_gamma   90.00
#
_symmetry.space_group_name_H-M   'P 1'
#
loop_
_entity.id
_entity.type
_entity.pdbx_description
1 polymer ?
#
loop_
_entity_poly.entity_id
_entity_poly.type
_entity_poly.pdbx_seq_one_letter_code
_entity_poly.pdbx_strand_id
1 'polypeptide(L)'
;MTTTQDALTRRAVEAAAWAPSVHNTQPWSFGLGRDRIVVRADASRRLDVADPDGREMLISCGAALFTLETALRAHGLVPDVRSLPDPDRPNLVADVRVRPGAPGDETAARLLREVPHRRTHRGAFRTASIEPGVLAALHLEAELEGAHLRQAIDVHTVGALAALTQLAEHLRRLDPAHAAEAARWAPTPRSTRTDGVPHTAYPRETPRSTPDFAARDFARGQGWGVPAGPDETDLSPGLVFTLSTKGDTRADWLTAGRALQRVLLRAAADADLSAAFHTQALEIPELRAFVRTRFCAGDAPQMILRLGVPSGPELTSVRRPLDAVVFDEP
;
A
#
# COMPACT_ATOMS: atom_id res chain seq x y z
N MET A 1 -31.53 14.58 -10.23
CA MET A 1 -30.84 15.59 -9.40
C MET A 1 -29.97 14.83 -8.41
N THR A 2 -28.65 14.90 -8.56
CA THR A 2 -27.68 14.27 -7.66
C THR A 2 -27.77 14.97 -6.30
N THR A 3 -27.99 14.23 -5.21
CA THR A 3 -28.06 14.84 -3.88
C THR A 3 -26.67 15.27 -3.42
N THR A 4 -26.56 16.21 -2.47
CA THR A 4 -25.28 16.61 -1.87
C THR A 4 -24.54 15.39 -1.31
N GLN A 5 -25.26 14.44 -0.72
CA GLN A 5 -24.69 13.19 -0.21
C GLN A 5 -24.10 12.34 -1.33
N ASP A 6 -24.79 12.17 -2.46
CA ASP A 6 -24.27 11.41 -3.60
C ASP A 6 -22.96 12.00 -4.13
N ALA A 7 -22.86 13.34 -4.17
CA ALA A 7 -21.63 14.03 -4.58
C ALA A 7 -20.47 13.80 -3.60
N LEU A 8 -20.73 13.82 -2.30
CA LEU A 8 -19.72 13.56 -1.26
C LEU A 8 -19.27 12.09 -1.25
N THR A 9 -20.22 11.15 -1.40
CA THR A 9 -19.93 9.72 -1.55
C THR A 9 -19.04 9.46 -2.77
N ARG A 10 -19.33 10.11 -3.91
CA ARG A 10 -18.51 10.00 -5.11
C ARG A 10 -17.08 10.50 -4.88
N ARG A 11 -16.92 11.66 -4.24
CA ARG A 11 -15.59 12.18 -3.87
C ARG A 11 -14.82 11.24 -2.93
N ALA A 12 -15.53 10.59 -2.02
CA ALA A 12 -14.91 9.61 -1.13
C ALA A 12 -14.39 8.38 -1.88
N VAL A 13 -15.12 7.92 -2.91
CA VAL A 13 -14.65 6.83 -3.79
C VAL A 13 -13.49 7.29 -4.68
N GLU A 14 -13.52 8.52 -5.20
CA GLU A 14 -12.38 9.11 -5.93
C GLU A 14 -11.12 9.10 -5.06
N ALA A 15 -11.23 9.49 -3.79
CA ALA A 15 -10.13 9.41 -2.83
C ALA A 15 -9.69 7.95 -2.60
N ALA A 16 -10.63 7.02 -2.42
CA ALA A 16 -10.33 5.60 -2.22
C ALA A 16 -9.52 4.99 -3.37
N ALA A 17 -9.75 5.42 -4.61
CA ALA A 17 -9.01 4.97 -5.78
C ALA A 17 -7.52 5.34 -5.74
N TRP A 18 -7.10 6.32 -4.93
CA TRP A 18 -5.69 6.70 -4.77
C TRP A 18 -4.88 5.75 -3.88
N ALA A 19 -5.54 4.85 -3.15
CA ALA A 19 -4.88 3.89 -2.27
C ALA A 19 -3.75 3.13 -2.98
N PRO A 20 -2.67 2.77 -2.27
CA PRO A 20 -1.64 1.89 -2.80
C PRO A 20 -2.21 0.49 -3.03
N SER A 21 -1.69 -0.20 -4.05
CA SER A 21 -1.99 -1.62 -4.29
C SER A 21 -0.78 -2.36 -4.82
N VAL A 22 -0.75 -3.68 -4.61
CA VAL A 22 0.30 -4.55 -5.14
C VAL A 22 0.41 -4.36 -6.65
N HIS A 23 1.62 -4.08 -7.12
CA HIS A 23 1.92 -3.73 -8.52
C HIS A 23 1.00 -2.66 -9.14
N ASN A 24 0.37 -1.81 -8.33
CA ASN A 24 -0.66 -0.86 -8.76
C ASN A 24 -1.79 -1.52 -9.58
N THR A 25 -2.16 -2.76 -9.21
CA THR A 25 -3.24 -3.56 -9.80
C THR A 25 -4.61 -2.91 -9.64
N GLN A 26 -4.80 -2.12 -8.58
CA GLN A 26 -6.05 -1.45 -8.20
C GLN A 26 -7.24 -2.43 -8.20
N PRO A 27 -7.18 -3.49 -7.36
CA PRO A 27 -8.05 -4.65 -7.47
C PRO A 27 -9.37 -4.45 -6.71
N TRP A 28 -9.98 -3.28 -6.89
CA TRP A 28 -11.23 -2.90 -6.22
C TRP A 28 -12.27 -2.41 -7.21
N SER A 29 -13.53 -2.59 -6.82
CA SER A 29 -14.68 -1.94 -7.43
C SER A 29 -15.65 -1.46 -6.35
N PHE A 30 -16.36 -0.39 -6.64
CA PHE A 30 -17.23 0.32 -5.71
C PHE A 30 -18.66 0.38 -6.28
N GLY A 31 -19.59 -0.27 -5.58
CA GLY A 31 -21.01 -0.18 -5.86
C GLY A 31 -21.60 1.03 -5.15
N LEU A 32 -22.16 1.99 -5.87
CA LEU A 32 -22.78 3.19 -5.29
C LEU A 32 -24.30 3.03 -5.23
N GLY A 33 -24.84 3.04 -4.01
CA GLY A 33 -26.28 3.18 -3.73
C GLY A 33 -26.60 4.52 -3.06
N ARG A 34 -27.86 4.72 -2.65
CA ARG A 34 -28.34 5.98 -2.04
C ARG A 34 -27.65 6.35 -0.73
N ASP A 35 -27.52 5.37 0.17
CA ASP A 35 -26.95 5.51 1.52
C ASP A 35 -25.99 4.34 1.82
N ARG A 36 -25.50 3.67 0.77
CA ARG A 36 -24.71 2.46 0.85
C ARG A 36 -23.61 2.48 -0.19
N ILE A 37 -22.41 2.09 0.21
CA ILE A 37 -21.27 1.85 -0.66
C ILE A 37 -20.85 0.39 -0.47
N VAL A 38 -20.81 -0.36 -1.56
CA VAL A 38 -20.31 -1.74 -1.57
C VAL A 38 -18.88 -1.74 -2.09
N VAL A 39 -17.95 -2.32 -1.33
CA VAL A 39 -16.56 -2.50 -1.78
C VAL A 39 -16.36 -3.96 -2.14
N ARG A 40 -15.91 -4.23 -3.37
CA ARG A 40 -15.58 -5.58 -3.83
C ARG A 40 -14.13 -5.70 -4.27
N ALA A 41 -13.51 -6.84 -3.98
CA ALA A 41 -12.24 -7.23 -4.57
C ALA A 41 -12.48 -7.70 -6.02
N ASP A 42 -11.70 -7.17 -6.95
CA ASP A 42 -11.71 -7.59 -8.34
C ASP A 42 -10.72 -8.75 -8.54
N ALA A 43 -11.22 -9.98 -8.41
CA ALA A 43 -10.42 -11.19 -8.52
C ALA A 43 -9.74 -11.35 -9.89
N SER A 44 -10.22 -10.69 -10.95
CA SER A 44 -9.58 -10.70 -12.27
C SER A 44 -8.23 -9.96 -12.28
N ARG A 45 -7.93 -9.21 -11.22
CA ARG A 45 -6.70 -8.42 -11.02
C ARG A 45 -5.77 -9.01 -9.96
N ARG A 46 -6.10 -10.18 -9.41
CA ARG A 46 -5.21 -10.93 -8.53
C ARG A 46 -3.94 -11.30 -9.29
N LEU A 47 -2.82 -11.35 -8.57
CA LEU A 47 -1.57 -11.92 -9.09
C LEU A 47 -1.61 -13.43 -8.87
N ASP A 48 -1.67 -14.21 -9.94
CA ASP A 48 -1.80 -15.66 -9.87
C ASP A 48 -0.50 -16.35 -9.45
N VAL A 49 0.66 -15.72 -9.66
CA VAL A 49 1.97 -16.29 -9.29
C VAL A 49 2.48 -15.70 -7.99
N ALA A 50 2.50 -14.37 -7.85
CA ALA A 50 3.02 -13.69 -6.67
C ALA A 50 2.05 -13.72 -5.47
N ASP A 51 0.73 -13.70 -5.72
CA ASP A 51 -0.30 -13.62 -4.67
C ASP A 51 -1.47 -14.61 -4.92
N PRO A 52 -1.20 -15.92 -5.04
CA PRO A 52 -2.20 -16.91 -5.46
C PRO A 52 -3.43 -16.96 -4.53
N ASP A 53 -3.25 -16.69 -3.24
CA ASP A 53 -4.32 -16.68 -2.24
C ASP A 53 -5.09 -15.34 -2.16
N GLY A 54 -4.59 -14.29 -2.82
CA GLY A 54 -5.18 -12.95 -2.81
C GLY A 54 -4.96 -12.16 -1.52
N ARG A 55 -3.87 -12.43 -0.79
CA ARG A 55 -3.46 -11.73 0.42
C ARG A 55 -3.14 -10.28 0.13
N GLU A 56 -2.20 -10.04 -0.78
CA GLU A 56 -1.79 -8.67 -1.17
C GLU A 56 -2.91 -7.92 -1.88
N MET A 57 -3.76 -8.64 -2.62
CA MET A 57 -5.01 -8.10 -3.17
C MET A 57 -5.93 -7.57 -2.06
N LEU A 58 -6.20 -8.36 -1.00
CA LEU A 58 -7.06 -7.91 0.11
C LEU A 58 -6.42 -6.83 0.97
N ILE A 59 -5.10 -6.84 1.18
CA ILE A 59 -4.36 -5.73 1.80
C ILE A 59 -4.58 -4.44 0.98
N SER A 60 -4.51 -4.54 -0.35
CA SER A 60 -4.79 -3.41 -1.25
C SER A 60 -6.23 -2.90 -1.08
N CYS A 61 -7.22 -3.79 -1.02
CA CYS A 61 -8.61 -3.41 -0.75
C CYS A 61 -8.81 -2.78 0.64
N GLY A 62 -8.09 -3.25 1.66
CA GLY A 62 -8.11 -2.66 3.00
C GLY A 62 -7.60 -1.24 3.03
N ALA A 63 -6.54 -0.96 2.26
CA ALA A 63 -6.03 0.40 2.10
C ALA A 63 -7.06 1.33 1.41
N ALA A 64 -7.75 0.82 0.38
CA ALA A 64 -8.84 1.56 -0.27
C ALA A 64 -10.02 1.81 0.69
N LEU A 65 -10.41 0.81 1.48
CA LEU A 65 -11.49 0.92 2.47
C LEU A 65 -11.17 1.96 3.56
N PHE A 66 -9.95 1.96 4.10
CA PHE A 66 -9.53 2.98 5.08
C PHE A 66 -9.58 4.40 4.49
N THR A 67 -9.12 4.54 3.24
CA THR A 67 -9.14 5.83 2.53
C THR A 67 -10.57 6.31 2.28
N LEU A 68 -11.46 5.40 1.87
CA LEU A 68 -12.90 5.68 1.71
C LEU A 68 -13.50 6.21 3.01
N GLU A 69 -13.27 5.52 4.12
CA GLU A 69 -13.77 5.93 5.43
C GLU A 69 -13.23 7.29 5.89
N THR A 70 -11.94 7.53 5.67
CA THR A 70 -11.30 8.80 6.00
C THR A 70 -11.94 9.94 5.20
N ALA A 71 -12.18 9.72 3.91
CA ALA A 71 -12.81 10.73 3.07
C ALA A 71 -14.28 10.99 3.47
N LEU A 72 -15.04 9.95 3.81
CA LEU A 72 -16.40 10.11 4.33
C LEU A 72 -16.42 10.93 5.64
N ARG A 73 -15.55 10.60 6.61
CA ARG A 73 -15.46 11.31 7.89
C ARG A 73 -15.01 12.77 7.71
N ALA A 74 -14.06 13.04 6.82
CA ALA A 74 -13.63 14.40 6.48
C ALA A 74 -14.75 15.25 5.87
N HIS A 75 -15.73 14.61 5.22
CA HIS A 75 -16.90 15.27 4.65
C HIS A 75 -18.11 15.33 5.59
N GLY A 76 -17.94 14.99 6.87
CA GLY A 76 -19.03 15.02 7.87
C GLY A 76 -20.03 13.87 7.71
N LEU A 77 -19.64 12.80 7.02
CA LEU A 77 -20.44 11.57 6.91
C LEU A 77 -19.93 10.52 7.89
N VAL A 78 -20.84 9.75 8.49
CA VAL A 78 -20.52 8.67 9.42
C VAL A 78 -20.64 7.33 8.69
N PRO A 79 -19.53 6.67 8.35
CA PRO A 79 -19.55 5.32 7.81
C PRO A 79 -19.79 4.29 8.92
N ASP A 80 -20.77 3.42 8.71
CA ASP A 80 -20.97 2.16 9.45
C ASP A 80 -20.51 1.01 8.54
N VAL A 81 -19.37 0.41 8.87
CA VAL A 81 -18.65 -0.54 8.00
C VAL A 81 -18.84 -1.97 8.51
N ARG A 82 -19.37 -2.83 7.66
CA ARG A 82 -19.38 -4.28 7.85
C ARG A 82 -18.38 -4.92 6.89
N SER A 83 -17.22 -5.29 7.42
CA SER A 83 -16.17 -5.98 6.67
C SER A 83 -16.48 -7.45 6.48
N LEU A 84 -16.23 -7.97 5.28
CA LEU A 84 -16.45 -9.37 4.88
C LEU A 84 -17.83 -9.91 5.37
N PRO A 85 -18.93 -9.21 5.06
CA PRO A 85 -20.22 -9.44 5.70
C PRO A 85 -20.89 -10.77 5.30
N ASP A 86 -20.39 -11.43 4.25
CA ASP A 86 -21.01 -12.61 3.66
C ASP A 86 -19.93 -13.65 3.28
N PRO A 87 -19.83 -14.77 4.02
CA PRO A 87 -18.86 -15.83 3.74
C PRO A 87 -19.02 -16.48 2.35
N ASP A 88 -20.23 -16.49 1.79
CA ASP A 88 -20.51 -17.08 0.47
C ASP A 88 -20.17 -16.13 -0.68
N ARG A 89 -19.90 -14.85 -0.35
CA ARG A 89 -19.40 -13.84 -1.30
C ARG A 89 -18.04 -13.32 -0.83
N PRO A 90 -16.95 -14.12 -0.95
CA PRO A 90 -15.65 -13.76 -0.40
C PRO A 90 -15.04 -12.48 -1.00
N ASN A 91 -15.45 -12.09 -2.21
CA ASN A 91 -15.03 -10.85 -2.85
C ASN A 91 -15.84 -9.62 -2.41
N LEU A 92 -16.92 -9.78 -1.63
CA LEU A 92 -17.60 -8.67 -0.96
C LEU A 92 -16.76 -8.24 0.25
N VAL A 93 -15.91 -7.25 0.04
CA VAL A 93 -14.92 -6.79 1.03
C VAL A 93 -15.59 -6.00 2.14
N ALA A 94 -16.51 -5.10 1.79
CA ALA A 94 -17.24 -4.31 2.77
C ALA A 94 -18.61 -3.87 2.27
N ASP A 95 -19.53 -3.74 3.22
CA ASP A 95 -20.80 -3.02 3.09
C ASP A 95 -20.72 -1.80 4.01
N VAL A 96 -20.74 -0.61 3.41
CA VAL A 96 -20.59 0.66 4.12
C VAL A 96 -21.91 1.43 4.05
N ARG A 97 -22.62 1.52 5.18
CA ARG A 97 -23.78 2.40 5.31
C ARG A 97 -23.33 3.81 5.66
N VAL A 98 -23.83 4.79 4.93
CA VAL A 98 -23.41 6.18 5.06
C VAL A 98 -24.57 6.98 5.64
N ARG A 99 -24.34 7.60 6.80
CA ARG A 99 -25.32 8.48 7.44
C ARG A 99 -24.77 9.91 7.51
N PRO A 100 -25.63 10.94 7.39
CA PRO A 100 -25.25 12.29 7.76
C PRO A 100 -24.74 12.34 9.21
N GLY A 101 -23.69 13.12 9.44
CA GLY A 101 -22.98 13.22 10.72
C GLY A 101 -22.77 14.64 11.23
N ALA A 102 -22.03 14.73 12.34
CA ALA A 102 -21.53 15.96 12.96
C ALA A 102 -20.52 16.70 12.05
N PRO A 103 -19.98 17.88 12.43
CA PRO A 103 -18.95 18.57 11.64
C PRO A 103 -17.78 17.63 11.29
N GLY A 104 -17.22 17.79 10.09
CA GLY A 104 -16.17 16.92 9.56
C GLY A 104 -15.00 16.73 10.55
N ASP A 105 -14.51 15.51 10.64
CA ASP A 105 -13.39 15.15 11.51
C ASP A 105 -12.10 15.80 11.00
N GLU A 106 -11.50 16.70 11.78
CA GLU A 106 -10.28 17.43 11.43
C GLU A 106 -9.07 16.49 11.25
N THR A 107 -9.01 15.41 12.03
CA THR A 107 -7.98 14.38 11.85
C THR A 107 -8.16 13.69 10.51
N ALA A 108 -9.39 13.29 10.18
CA ALA A 108 -9.69 12.69 8.89
C ALA A 108 -9.40 13.67 7.72
N ALA A 109 -9.72 14.95 7.89
CA ALA A 109 -9.43 15.98 6.90
C ALA A 109 -7.93 16.18 6.69
N ARG A 110 -7.11 16.09 7.75
CA ARG A 110 -5.65 16.12 7.65
C ARG A 110 -5.11 14.94 6.85
N LEU A 111 -5.57 13.72 7.14
CA LEU A 111 -5.13 12.52 6.41
C LEU A 111 -5.62 12.51 4.96
N LEU A 112 -6.83 13.02 4.69
CA LEU A 112 -7.35 13.13 3.34
C LEU A 112 -6.49 14.02 2.44
N ARG A 113 -5.88 15.09 2.99
CA ARG A 113 -4.96 15.95 2.24
C ARG A 113 -3.71 15.21 1.76
N GLU A 114 -3.28 14.17 2.45
CA GLU A 114 -2.10 13.38 2.06
C GLU A 114 -2.39 12.34 0.99
N VAL A 115 -3.65 11.96 0.77
CA VAL A 115 -4.04 10.94 -0.22
C VAL A 115 -3.47 11.21 -1.62
N PRO A 116 -3.59 12.43 -2.20
CA PRO A 116 -3.01 12.73 -3.50
C PRO A 116 -1.50 12.99 -3.47
N HIS A 117 -0.88 13.25 -2.31
CA HIS A 117 0.55 13.56 -2.19
C HIS A 117 1.40 12.33 -1.88
N ARG A 118 0.86 11.37 -1.13
CA ARG A 118 1.57 10.14 -0.76
C ARG A 118 1.96 9.37 -2.02
N ARG A 119 3.26 9.07 -2.14
CA ARG A 119 3.84 8.24 -3.19
C ARG A 119 4.60 7.06 -2.60
N THR A 120 4.82 6.04 -3.42
CA THR A 120 5.72 4.95 -3.06
C THR A 120 7.11 5.36 -3.49
N HIS A 121 8.00 5.45 -2.52
CA HIS A 121 9.41 5.70 -2.74
C HIS A 121 10.13 4.43 -3.23
N ARG A 122 11.13 4.59 -4.10
CA ARG A 122 11.92 3.49 -4.66
C ARG A 122 13.39 3.87 -4.66
N GLY A 123 14.06 3.54 -3.57
CA GLY A 123 15.48 3.80 -3.38
C GLY A 123 15.83 3.92 -1.91
N ALA A 124 17.07 4.30 -1.65
CA ALA A 124 17.53 4.81 -0.37
C ALA A 124 16.79 6.09 0.04
N PHE A 125 16.92 6.49 1.29
CA PHE A 125 16.33 7.72 1.83
C PHE A 125 17.44 8.70 2.20
N ARG A 126 17.11 9.98 2.38
CA ARG A 126 18.06 10.92 3.00
C ARG A 126 18.37 10.47 4.43
N THR A 127 19.59 10.68 4.89
CA THR A 127 19.91 10.57 6.32
C THR A 127 19.19 11.68 7.07
N ALA A 128 18.26 11.30 7.96
CA ALA A 128 17.49 12.23 8.77
C ALA A 128 17.17 11.62 10.14
N SER A 129 17.25 12.44 11.19
CA SER A 129 16.72 12.06 12.51
C SER A 129 15.21 12.22 12.48
N ILE A 130 14.49 11.19 12.90
CA ILE A 130 13.03 11.20 13.00
C ILE A 130 12.67 11.23 14.47
N GLU A 131 11.80 12.17 14.85
CA GLU A 131 11.39 12.38 16.22
C GLU A 131 10.78 11.10 16.84
N PRO A 132 11.23 10.67 18.05
CA PRO A 132 10.71 9.46 18.68
C PRO A 132 9.19 9.44 18.87
N GLY A 133 8.58 10.62 19.06
CA GLY A 133 7.13 10.78 19.17
C GLY A 133 6.38 10.38 17.90
N VAL A 134 6.95 10.62 16.72
CA VAL A 134 6.38 10.17 15.44
C VAL A 134 6.39 8.65 15.37
N LEU A 135 7.50 8.01 15.75
CA LEU A 135 7.62 6.56 15.73
C LEU A 135 6.61 5.89 16.67
N ALA A 136 6.54 6.37 17.91
CA ALA A 136 5.57 5.90 18.89
C ALA A 136 4.12 6.04 18.39
N ALA A 137 3.80 7.16 17.74
CA ALA A 137 2.50 7.36 17.12
C ALA A 137 2.23 6.33 16.01
N LEU A 138 3.18 6.08 15.08
CA LEU A 138 2.97 5.10 14.00
C LEU A 138 2.72 3.67 14.53
N HIS A 139 3.38 3.28 15.62
CA HIS A 139 3.08 2.00 16.29
C HIS A 139 1.64 1.95 16.79
N LEU A 140 1.21 2.97 17.53
CA LEU A 140 -0.16 3.06 18.05
C LEU A 140 -1.21 3.08 16.94
N GLU A 141 -0.96 3.79 15.84
CA GLU A 141 -1.87 3.90 14.70
C GLU A 141 -2.07 2.55 14.00
N ALA A 142 -1.05 1.71 13.93
CA ALA A 142 -1.20 0.33 13.44
C ALA A 142 -2.03 -0.53 14.42
N GLU A 143 -1.78 -0.40 15.73
CA GLU A 143 -2.49 -1.15 16.77
C GLU A 143 -3.98 -0.78 16.83
N LEU A 144 -4.33 0.49 16.61
CA LEU A 144 -5.72 0.94 16.53
C LEU A 144 -6.51 0.28 15.40
N GLU A 145 -5.84 -0.18 14.34
CA GLU A 145 -6.45 -0.95 13.25
C GLU A 145 -6.27 -2.47 13.44
N GLY A 146 -5.68 -2.93 14.55
CA GLY A 146 -5.51 -4.36 14.86
C GLY A 146 -4.28 -5.02 14.22
N ALA A 147 -3.28 -4.25 13.79
CA ALA A 147 -2.02 -4.76 13.28
C ALA A 147 -0.83 -4.30 14.13
N HIS A 148 0.29 -5.01 14.01
CA HIS A 148 1.52 -4.71 14.72
C HIS A 148 2.59 -4.24 13.75
N LEU A 149 2.95 -2.96 13.86
CA LEU A 149 4.11 -2.38 13.20
C LEU A 149 5.32 -2.59 14.12
N ARG A 150 6.39 -3.23 13.65
CA ARG A 150 7.61 -3.50 14.44
C ARG A 150 8.84 -2.96 13.73
N GLN A 151 9.58 -2.11 14.41
CA GLN A 151 10.82 -1.54 13.88
C GLN A 151 11.96 -2.54 14.04
N ALA A 152 12.78 -2.68 13.00
CA ALA A 152 14.11 -3.27 13.12
C ALA A 152 15.07 -2.19 13.64
N ILE A 153 15.51 -2.34 14.90
CA ILE A 153 16.28 -1.30 15.61
C ILE A 153 17.79 -1.51 15.42
N ASP A 154 18.26 -2.76 15.44
CA ASP A 154 19.68 -3.05 15.32
C ASP A 154 20.11 -3.32 13.87
N VAL A 155 21.39 -3.05 13.59
CA VAL A 155 21.99 -3.18 12.25
C VAL A 155 21.94 -4.61 11.70
N HIS A 156 21.97 -5.64 12.56
CA HIS A 156 21.94 -7.03 12.12
C HIS A 156 20.54 -7.44 11.67
N THR A 157 19.49 -7.02 12.40
CA THR A 157 18.10 -7.23 11.99
C THR A 157 17.78 -6.51 10.68
N VAL A 158 18.22 -5.25 10.54
CA VAL A 158 18.08 -4.48 9.29
C VAL A 158 18.81 -5.19 8.15
N GLY A 159 20.06 -5.63 8.38
CA GLY A 159 20.85 -6.36 7.39
C GLY A 159 20.24 -7.70 6.99
N ALA A 160 19.63 -8.44 7.93
CA ALA A 160 18.98 -9.71 7.64
C ALA A 160 17.71 -9.52 6.78
N LEU A 161 16.87 -8.53 7.09
CA LEU A 161 15.69 -8.20 6.26
C LEU A 161 16.10 -7.73 4.85
N ALA A 162 17.19 -6.95 4.76
CA ALA A 162 17.77 -6.55 3.48
C ALA A 162 18.24 -7.76 2.65
N ALA A 163 19.00 -8.68 3.26
CA ALA A 163 19.50 -9.89 2.61
C ALA A 163 18.37 -10.81 2.15
N LEU A 164 17.32 -10.99 2.97
CA LEU A 164 16.13 -11.77 2.59
C LEU A 164 15.39 -11.13 1.40
N THR A 165 15.28 -9.81 1.39
CA THR A 165 14.69 -9.06 0.27
C THR A 165 15.50 -9.26 -1.00
N GLN A 166 16.83 -9.16 -0.94
CA GLN A 166 17.72 -9.39 -2.08
C GLN A 166 17.65 -10.82 -2.61
N LEU A 167 17.66 -11.81 -1.72
CA LEU A 167 17.51 -13.22 -2.08
C LEU A 167 16.18 -13.48 -2.77
N ALA A 168 15.08 -13.03 -2.18
CA ALA A 168 13.75 -13.23 -2.72
C ALA A 168 13.60 -12.59 -4.10
N GLU A 169 14.06 -11.35 -4.25
CA GLU A 169 14.06 -10.64 -5.52
C GLU A 169 14.92 -11.37 -6.58
N HIS A 170 16.08 -11.92 -6.21
CA HIS A 170 16.88 -12.74 -7.12
C HIS A 170 16.14 -14.01 -7.58
N LEU A 171 15.57 -14.78 -6.65
CA LEU A 171 14.79 -15.99 -6.97
C LEU A 171 13.60 -15.69 -7.87
N ARG A 172 12.88 -14.59 -7.58
CA ARG A 172 11.69 -14.15 -8.32
C ARG A 172 12.00 -13.69 -9.74
N ARG A 173 13.21 -13.19 -10.01
CA ARG A 173 13.66 -12.89 -11.38
C ARG A 173 14.03 -14.13 -12.19
N LEU A 174 14.49 -15.19 -11.52
CA LEU A 174 14.85 -16.45 -12.19
C LEU A 174 13.62 -17.30 -12.53
N ASP A 175 12.50 -17.08 -11.85
CA ASP A 175 11.23 -17.73 -12.13
C ASP A 175 10.54 -17.09 -13.37
N PRO A 176 10.41 -17.80 -14.50
CA PRO A 176 9.82 -17.25 -15.72
C PRO A 176 8.34 -16.87 -15.56
N ALA A 177 7.58 -17.60 -14.74
CA ALA A 177 6.16 -17.32 -14.53
C ALA A 177 5.98 -16.03 -13.75
N HIS A 178 6.78 -15.86 -12.69
CA HIS A 178 6.79 -14.64 -11.90
C HIS A 178 7.30 -13.43 -12.71
N ALA A 179 8.37 -13.60 -13.49
CA ALA A 179 8.89 -12.54 -14.37
C ALA A 179 7.86 -12.11 -15.42
N ALA A 180 7.09 -13.04 -16.00
CA ALA A 180 6.02 -12.73 -16.95
C ALA A 180 4.85 -11.98 -16.29
N GLU A 181 4.47 -12.35 -15.06
CA GLU A 181 3.44 -11.64 -14.29
C GLU A 181 3.89 -10.21 -13.92
N ALA A 182 5.11 -10.06 -13.41
CA ALA A 182 5.68 -8.74 -13.13
C ALA A 182 5.72 -7.87 -14.40
N ALA A 183 6.10 -8.46 -15.55
CA ALA A 183 6.11 -7.79 -16.85
C ALA A 183 4.71 -7.34 -17.30
N ARG A 184 3.66 -8.11 -17.02
CA ARG A 184 2.26 -7.75 -17.31
C ARG A 184 1.82 -6.51 -16.53
N TRP A 185 2.36 -6.29 -15.33
CA TRP A 185 2.07 -5.13 -14.49
C TRP A 185 3.12 -4.02 -14.58
N ALA A 186 4.10 -4.14 -15.46
CA ALA A 186 5.11 -3.12 -15.77
C ALA A 186 4.92 -2.64 -17.23
N PRO A 187 3.95 -1.74 -17.49
CA PRO A 187 3.68 -1.25 -18.83
C PRO A 187 4.90 -0.53 -19.43
N THR A 188 5.10 -0.71 -20.74
CA THR A 188 6.18 -0.03 -21.47
C THR A 188 5.95 1.50 -21.49
N PRO A 189 6.99 2.32 -21.74
CA PRO A 189 6.85 3.77 -21.77
C PRO A 189 5.81 4.33 -22.76
N ARG A 190 5.44 3.55 -23.78
CA ARG A 190 4.42 3.92 -24.79
C ARG A 190 2.99 3.53 -24.41
N SER A 191 2.81 2.84 -23.29
CA SER A 191 1.50 2.35 -22.86
C SER A 191 0.62 3.49 -22.35
N THR A 192 -0.67 3.44 -22.68
CA THR A 192 -1.70 4.35 -22.15
C THR A 192 -2.47 3.76 -20.96
N ARG A 193 -2.08 2.57 -20.48
CA ARG A 193 -2.70 1.92 -19.32
C ARG A 193 -2.64 2.82 -18.08
N THR A 194 -3.76 2.84 -17.36
CA THR A 194 -3.94 3.58 -16.10
C THR A 194 -3.77 2.68 -14.86
N ASP A 195 -3.22 1.50 -15.06
CA ASP A 195 -2.85 0.52 -14.03
C ASP A 195 -1.44 -0.04 -14.27
N GLY A 196 -0.92 -0.77 -13.28
CA GLY A 196 0.47 -1.20 -13.29
C GLY A 196 1.45 -0.12 -12.85
N VAL A 197 2.73 -0.47 -12.84
CA VAL A 197 3.85 0.41 -12.45
C VAL A 197 4.50 0.98 -13.72
N PRO A 198 4.14 2.22 -14.14
CA PRO A 198 4.72 2.83 -15.34
C PRO A 198 6.17 3.25 -15.11
N HIS A 199 6.90 3.51 -16.19
CA HIS A 199 8.28 4.00 -16.16
C HIS A 199 8.47 5.34 -15.40
N THR A 200 7.41 6.10 -15.17
CA THR A 200 7.42 7.31 -14.34
C THR A 200 7.38 7.02 -12.84
N ALA A 201 7.10 5.78 -12.44
CA ALA A 201 6.89 5.37 -11.05
C ALA A 201 8.11 4.70 -10.40
N TYR A 202 9.24 4.64 -11.10
CA TYR A 202 10.53 4.14 -10.59
C TYR A 202 11.70 4.88 -11.24
N PRO A 203 12.83 5.01 -10.52
CA PRO A 203 14.03 5.60 -11.10
C PRO A 203 14.68 4.63 -12.09
N ARG A 204 15.37 5.18 -13.09
CA ARG A 204 16.18 4.39 -14.05
C ARG A 204 17.30 3.65 -13.34
N GLU A 205 17.93 4.33 -12.40
CA GLU A 205 18.96 3.78 -11.53
C GLU A 205 18.50 4.00 -10.09
N THR A 206 18.33 2.91 -9.35
CA THR A 206 17.84 2.98 -7.97
C THR A 206 18.95 3.48 -7.05
N PRO A 207 18.76 4.63 -6.35
CA PRO A 207 19.71 5.07 -5.33
C PRO A 207 19.86 4.01 -4.25
N ARG A 208 21.10 3.64 -3.93
CA ARG A 208 21.40 2.53 -3.00
C ARG A 208 21.84 3.04 -1.64
N SER A 209 21.57 2.24 -0.62
CA SER A 209 22.02 2.45 0.77
C SER A 209 22.87 1.26 1.21
N THR A 210 23.52 1.37 2.37
CA THR A 210 24.11 0.21 3.07
C THR A 210 23.40 -0.01 4.40
N PRO A 211 22.76 -1.18 4.64
CA PRO A 211 22.53 -2.25 3.68
C PRO A 211 21.56 -1.86 2.56
N ASP A 212 21.64 -2.55 1.42
CA ASP A 212 20.79 -2.31 0.26
C ASP A 212 19.51 -3.14 0.32
N PHE A 213 18.37 -2.54 0.00
CA PHE A 213 17.12 -3.27 -0.15
C PHE A 213 16.73 -3.27 -1.63
N ALA A 214 16.80 -4.44 -2.24
CA ALA A 214 16.55 -4.58 -3.67
C ALA A 214 15.12 -4.15 -4.02
N ALA A 215 15.00 -3.16 -4.91
CA ALA A 215 13.74 -2.85 -5.57
C ALA A 215 13.39 -3.95 -6.58
N ARG A 216 12.08 -4.12 -6.84
CA ARG A 216 11.61 -4.96 -7.95
C ARG A 216 12.02 -4.36 -9.29
N ASP A 217 12.54 -5.18 -10.20
CA ASP A 217 12.90 -4.75 -11.55
C ASP A 217 11.67 -4.64 -12.48
N PHE A 218 10.99 -3.50 -12.42
CA PHE A 218 9.91 -3.16 -13.36
C PHE A 218 10.44 -2.74 -14.74
N ALA A 219 11.72 -2.40 -14.86
CA ALA A 219 12.33 -2.01 -16.13
C ALA A 219 12.70 -3.23 -16.99
N ARG A 220 12.79 -4.42 -16.39
CA ARG A 220 13.18 -5.68 -17.05
C ARG A 220 14.53 -5.56 -17.76
N GLY A 221 15.48 -4.88 -17.11
CA GLY A 221 16.80 -4.57 -17.67
C GLY A 221 16.80 -3.63 -18.89
N GLN A 222 15.67 -3.00 -19.26
CA GLN A 222 15.57 -2.14 -20.45
C GLN A 222 16.05 -0.69 -20.21
N GLY A 223 16.53 -0.36 -19.00
CA GLY A 223 16.95 1.00 -18.65
C GLY A 223 15.82 2.03 -18.68
N TRP A 224 14.56 1.59 -18.56
CA TRP A 224 13.43 2.49 -18.36
C TRP A 224 13.43 3.04 -16.94
N GLY A 225 12.80 4.19 -16.77
CA GLY A 225 12.69 4.86 -15.48
C GLY A 225 12.94 6.35 -15.59
N VAL A 226 12.58 7.06 -14.53
CA VAL A 226 12.88 8.50 -14.38
C VAL A 226 14.40 8.64 -14.23
N PRO A 227 15.06 9.51 -15.02
CA PRO A 227 16.49 9.77 -14.86
C PRO A 227 16.82 10.18 -13.41
N ALA A 228 18.01 9.82 -12.95
CA ALA A 228 18.48 10.23 -11.64
C ALA A 228 18.48 11.76 -11.52
N GLY A 229 18.18 12.24 -10.32
CA GLY A 229 18.42 13.63 -9.94
C GLY A 229 19.92 13.89 -9.73
N PRO A 230 20.29 15.08 -9.20
CA PRO A 230 21.67 15.33 -8.79
C PRO A 230 22.15 14.26 -7.79
N ASP A 231 23.46 13.97 -7.80
CA ASP A 231 24.06 13.01 -6.89
C ASP A 231 23.84 13.45 -5.43
N GLU A 232 22.95 12.73 -4.74
CA GLU A 232 22.74 12.91 -3.31
C GLU A 232 23.80 12.09 -2.55
N THR A 233 24.67 12.79 -1.84
CA THR A 233 25.55 12.21 -0.83
C THR A 233 24.79 12.07 0.49
N ASP A 234 25.18 11.09 1.33
CA ASP A 234 24.55 10.81 2.64
C ASP A 234 23.15 10.16 2.57
N LEU A 235 23.15 8.94 2.04
CA LEU A 235 21.96 8.10 1.91
C LEU A 235 21.90 7.04 3.02
N SER A 236 20.69 6.79 3.52
CA SER A 236 20.40 5.79 4.54
C SER A 236 19.41 4.73 4.01
N PRO A 237 19.35 3.54 4.63
CA PRO A 237 18.30 2.57 4.31
C PRO A 237 16.90 3.06 4.71
N GLY A 238 16.78 4.16 5.47
CA GLY A 238 15.56 4.55 6.16
C GLY A 238 15.26 3.66 7.37
N LEU A 239 14.13 3.92 8.01
CA LEU A 239 13.62 3.11 9.12
C LEU A 239 12.93 1.87 8.57
N VAL A 240 13.34 0.68 9.01
CA VAL A 240 12.83 -0.59 8.50
C VAL A 240 11.79 -1.16 9.45
N PHE A 241 10.66 -1.57 8.91
CA PHE A 241 9.54 -2.11 9.65
C PHE A 241 9.01 -3.42 9.06
N THR A 242 8.45 -4.25 9.93
CA THR A 242 7.50 -5.29 9.55
C THR A 242 6.10 -4.88 10.00
N LEU A 243 5.09 -5.09 9.16
CA LEU A 243 3.68 -5.02 9.54
C LEU A 243 3.14 -6.45 9.59
N SER A 244 2.47 -6.80 10.68
CA SER A 244 2.00 -8.16 10.92
C SER A 244 0.67 -8.18 11.64
N THR A 245 -0.05 -9.29 11.56
CA THR A 245 -1.35 -9.51 12.21
C THR A 245 -1.32 -10.79 13.03
N LYS A 246 -2.21 -10.90 14.02
CA LYS A 246 -2.28 -12.11 14.88
C LYS A 246 -2.62 -13.36 14.07
N GLY A 247 -3.60 -13.26 13.18
CA GLY A 247 -3.98 -14.32 12.26
C GLY A 247 -3.46 -14.06 10.84
N ASP A 248 -3.77 -15.01 9.96
CA ASP A 248 -3.45 -14.94 8.53
C ASP A 248 -4.68 -15.27 7.67
N THR A 249 -5.84 -14.78 8.08
CA THR A 249 -7.11 -14.96 7.38
C THR A 249 -7.40 -13.77 6.46
N ARG A 250 -8.43 -13.89 5.61
CA ARG A 250 -8.93 -12.77 4.80
C ARG A 250 -9.26 -11.53 5.62
N ALA A 251 -9.78 -11.72 6.84
CA ALA A 251 -10.07 -10.62 7.76
C ALA A 251 -8.77 -9.95 8.23
N ASP A 252 -7.75 -10.73 8.59
CA ASP A 252 -6.43 -10.21 8.96
C ASP A 252 -5.76 -9.45 7.80
N TRP A 253 -5.88 -9.94 6.56
CA TRP A 253 -5.33 -9.26 5.39
C TRP A 253 -6.00 -7.91 5.14
N LEU A 254 -7.32 -7.84 5.32
CA LEU A 254 -8.05 -6.60 5.22
C LEU A 254 -7.65 -5.61 6.33
N THR A 255 -7.56 -6.08 7.57
CA THR A 255 -7.04 -5.35 8.74
C THR A 255 -5.65 -4.79 8.47
N ALA A 256 -4.74 -5.60 7.95
CA ALA A 256 -3.39 -5.18 7.59
C ALA A 256 -3.38 -4.08 6.53
N GLY A 257 -4.27 -4.15 5.53
CA GLY A 257 -4.45 -3.09 4.53
C GLY A 257 -4.88 -1.76 5.13
N ARG A 258 -5.84 -1.80 6.06
CA ARG A 258 -6.31 -0.59 6.76
C ARG A 258 -5.21 0.02 7.61
N ALA A 259 -4.54 -0.80 8.41
CA ALA A 259 -3.42 -0.40 9.26
C ALA A 259 -2.28 0.19 8.43
N LEU A 260 -1.92 -0.46 7.32
CA LEU A 260 -0.92 0.01 6.39
C LEU A 260 -1.26 1.42 5.90
N GLN A 261 -2.47 1.63 5.38
CA GLN A 261 -2.85 2.92 4.84
C GLN A 261 -2.88 4.02 5.91
N ARG A 262 -3.36 3.70 7.11
CA ARG A 262 -3.36 4.61 8.25
C ARG A 262 -1.94 5.06 8.60
N VAL A 263 -1.00 4.11 8.73
CA VAL A 263 0.42 4.38 8.97
C VAL A 263 1.02 5.23 7.85
N LEU A 264 0.73 4.92 6.59
CA LEU A 264 1.27 5.68 5.45
C LEU A 264 0.81 7.13 5.43
N LEU A 265 -0.48 7.39 5.69
CA LEU A 265 -1.03 8.75 5.71
C LEU A 265 -0.54 9.53 6.94
N ARG A 266 -0.40 8.87 8.09
CA ARG A 266 0.18 9.47 9.30
C ARG A 266 1.65 9.83 9.13
N ALA A 267 2.44 8.92 8.56
CA ALA A 267 3.86 9.15 8.32
C ALA A 267 4.10 10.34 7.38
N ALA A 268 3.25 10.48 6.34
CA ALA A 268 3.27 11.66 5.46
C ALA A 268 2.83 12.93 6.19
N ALA A 269 1.66 12.91 6.86
CA ALA A 269 1.06 14.09 7.47
C ALA A 269 1.89 14.67 8.62
N ASP A 270 2.53 13.82 9.41
CA ASP A 270 3.16 14.22 10.68
C ASP A 270 4.67 14.45 10.53
N ALA A 271 5.31 13.92 9.48
CA ALA A 271 6.77 13.98 9.31
C ALA A 271 7.29 13.95 7.86
N ASP A 272 6.44 14.11 6.85
CA ASP A 272 6.80 14.07 5.41
C ASP A 272 7.58 12.80 5.02
N LEU A 273 7.24 11.67 5.65
CA LEU A 273 7.88 10.39 5.38
C LEU A 273 7.20 9.68 4.21
N SER A 274 8.01 9.14 3.31
CA SER A 274 7.56 8.26 2.23
C SER A 274 7.89 6.81 2.52
N ALA A 275 7.16 5.89 1.89
CA ALA A 275 7.32 4.45 2.09
C ALA A 275 7.90 3.73 0.88
N ALA A 276 8.85 2.83 1.11
CA ALA A 276 9.30 1.82 0.15
C ALA A 276 8.84 0.42 0.60
N PHE A 277 8.27 -0.37 -0.31
CA PHE A 277 7.70 -1.69 0.01
C PHE A 277 8.58 -2.84 -0.49
N HIS A 278 8.69 -3.90 0.33
CA HIS A 278 9.56 -5.06 0.10
C HIS A 278 8.84 -6.39 0.35
N THR A 279 7.75 -6.65 -0.39
CA THR A 279 6.94 -7.86 -0.17
C THR A 279 7.53 -9.15 -0.76
N GLN A 280 8.63 -9.10 -1.52
CA GLN A 280 9.21 -10.25 -2.24
C GLN A 280 9.45 -11.46 -1.33
N ALA A 281 10.04 -11.22 -0.15
CA ALA A 281 10.34 -12.30 0.80
C ALA A 281 9.07 -12.93 1.39
N LEU A 282 7.95 -12.20 1.42
CA LEU A 282 6.67 -12.68 1.92
C LEU A 282 5.87 -13.46 0.86
N GLU A 283 6.27 -13.41 -0.41
CA GLU A 283 5.70 -14.18 -1.52
C GLU A 283 6.31 -15.60 -1.61
N ILE A 284 7.39 -15.86 -0.87
CA ILE A 284 8.03 -17.18 -0.81
C ILE A 284 7.66 -17.85 0.52
N PRO A 285 6.91 -18.98 0.54
CA PRO A 285 6.39 -19.58 1.76
C PRO A 285 7.45 -19.82 2.85
N GLU A 286 8.62 -20.34 2.47
CA GLU A 286 9.71 -20.66 3.39
C GLU A 286 10.32 -19.40 4.00
N LEU A 287 10.54 -18.36 3.19
CA LEU A 287 11.08 -17.09 3.66
C LEU A 287 10.05 -16.35 4.53
N ARG A 288 8.77 -16.40 4.16
CA ARG A 288 7.68 -15.82 4.96
C ARG A 288 7.58 -16.50 6.33
N ALA A 289 7.65 -17.82 6.38
CA ALA A 289 7.68 -18.57 7.64
C ALA A 289 8.90 -18.21 8.49
N PHE A 290 10.07 -18.04 7.87
CA PHE A 290 11.26 -17.57 8.57
C PHE A 290 11.06 -16.16 9.15
N VAL A 291 10.51 -15.22 8.36
CA VAL A 291 10.24 -13.84 8.81
C VAL A 291 9.25 -13.82 9.98
N ARG A 292 8.19 -14.63 9.90
CA ARG A 292 7.21 -14.81 10.98
C ARG A 292 7.88 -15.15 12.31
N THR A 293 8.73 -16.16 12.32
CA THR A 293 9.38 -16.64 13.55
C THR A 293 10.47 -15.69 14.06
N ARG A 294 11.20 -15.03 13.16
CA ARG A 294 12.40 -14.25 13.54
C ARG A 294 12.16 -12.76 13.74
N PHE A 295 11.23 -12.16 12.99
CA PHE A 295 11.05 -10.70 12.96
C PHE A 295 9.65 -10.23 13.36
N CYS A 296 8.67 -11.14 13.45
CA CYS A 296 7.28 -10.79 13.77
C CYS A 296 6.75 -11.44 15.07
N ALA A 297 7.62 -12.00 15.90
CA ALA A 297 7.24 -12.63 17.17
C ALA A 297 6.11 -13.69 17.03
N GLY A 298 6.09 -14.40 15.91
CA GLY A 298 5.07 -15.42 15.60
C GLY A 298 3.77 -14.89 14.96
N ASP A 299 3.58 -13.56 14.89
CA ASP A 299 2.48 -12.95 14.14
C ASP A 299 2.70 -13.14 12.62
N ALA A 300 1.61 -13.25 11.85
CA ALA A 300 1.68 -13.42 10.40
C ALA A 300 2.22 -12.14 9.73
N PRO A 301 3.37 -12.19 9.03
CA PRO A 301 3.91 -11.03 8.34
C PRO A 301 3.07 -10.69 7.11
N GLN A 302 2.70 -9.43 7.00
CA GLN A 302 1.87 -8.89 5.92
C GLN A 302 2.67 -7.92 5.04
N MET A 303 3.55 -7.10 5.61
CA MET A 303 4.44 -6.22 4.85
C MET A 303 5.84 -6.18 5.46
N ILE A 304 6.86 -6.05 4.62
CA ILE A 304 8.14 -5.44 4.98
C ILE A 304 8.17 -4.09 4.27
N LEU A 305 8.43 -3.02 5.01
CA LEU A 305 8.46 -1.67 4.46
C LEU A 305 9.54 -0.84 5.11
N ARG A 306 9.93 0.23 4.43
CA ARG A 306 10.83 1.25 4.96
C ARG A 306 10.15 2.59 4.92
N LEU A 307 10.36 3.41 5.94
CA LEU A 307 9.90 4.79 6.02
C LEU A 307 11.11 5.71 6.12
N GLY A 308 11.06 6.85 5.45
CA GLY A 308 12.13 7.83 5.53
C GLY A 308 11.82 9.07 4.70
N VAL A 309 12.70 10.05 4.81
CA VAL A 309 12.64 11.27 4.02
C VAL A 309 13.08 10.93 2.58
N PRO A 310 12.22 11.10 1.57
CA PRO A 310 12.50 10.65 0.20
C PRO A 310 13.71 11.39 -0.39
N SER A 311 14.55 10.68 -1.14
CA SER A 311 15.65 11.23 -1.94
C SER A 311 15.42 11.00 -3.44
N GLY A 312 16.10 11.73 -4.30
CA GLY A 312 16.03 11.53 -5.75
C GLY A 312 14.79 12.13 -6.41
N PRO A 313 14.49 11.74 -7.67
CA PRO A 313 13.48 12.42 -8.48
C PRO A 313 12.05 12.14 -7.98
N GLU A 314 11.15 13.09 -8.24
CA GLU A 314 9.73 12.86 -8.02
C GLU A 314 9.20 11.76 -8.94
N LEU A 315 8.49 10.79 -8.36
CA LEU A 315 7.92 9.64 -9.07
C LEU A 315 6.41 9.79 -9.19
N THR A 316 5.90 9.58 -10.40
CA THR A 316 4.47 9.67 -10.72
C THR A 316 3.89 8.31 -11.08
N SER A 317 2.75 7.99 -10.48
CA SER A 317 1.97 6.78 -10.77
C SER A 317 0.67 7.14 -11.49
N VAL A 318 -0.03 6.12 -12.00
CA VAL A 318 -1.32 6.25 -12.67
C VAL A 318 -2.44 5.67 -11.83
N ARG A 319 -3.66 6.15 -12.04
CA ARG A 319 -4.89 5.59 -11.46
C ARG A 319 -5.95 5.42 -12.53
N ARG A 320 -6.70 4.34 -12.42
CA ARG A 320 -7.88 4.08 -13.24
C ARG A 320 -8.88 5.23 -13.03
N PRO A 321 -9.55 5.69 -14.09
CA PRO A 321 -10.61 6.68 -13.93
C PRO A 321 -11.76 6.07 -13.12
N LEU A 322 -12.55 6.95 -12.48
CA LEU A 322 -13.58 6.56 -11.54
C LEU A 322 -14.63 5.63 -12.16
N ASP A 323 -15.05 5.92 -13.39
CA ASP A 323 -16.00 5.12 -14.17
C ASP A 323 -15.54 3.68 -14.40
N ALA A 324 -14.23 3.44 -14.43
CA ALA A 324 -13.69 2.09 -14.55
C ALA A 324 -13.78 1.29 -13.25
N VAL A 325 -13.93 1.95 -12.09
CA VAL A 325 -13.95 1.28 -10.77
C VAL A 325 -15.29 1.38 -10.05
N VAL A 326 -16.26 2.10 -10.62
CA VAL A 326 -17.61 2.24 -10.07
C VAL A 326 -18.61 1.41 -10.88
N PHE A 327 -19.57 0.82 -10.18
CA PHE A 327 -20.76 0.22 -10.79
C PHE A 327 -22.00 0.66 -10.01
N ASP A 328 -23.18 0.58 -10.65
CA ASP A 328 -24.43 0.87 -9.98
C ASP A 328 -24.81 -0.30 -9.06
N GLU A 329 -24.95 -0.04 -7.76
CA GLU A 329 -25.49 -1.00 -6.81
C GLU A 329 -26.98 -0.66 -6.61
N PRO A 330 -27.89 -1.56 -7.01
CA PRO A 330 -29.33 -1.30 -7.00
C PRO A 330 -29.94 -1.12 -5.60
#